data_AF-A0A7X0SJ63-F1
#
_entry.id   AF-A0A7X0SJ63-F1
#
_cell.length_a   1.000
_cell.length_b   1.000
_cell.length_c   1.000
_cell.angle_alpha   90.00
_cell.angle_beta   90.00
_cell.angle_gamma   90.00
#
_symmetry.space_group_name_H-M   'P 1'
#
loop_
_entity.id
_entity.type
_entity.pdbx_description
1 polymer ?
#
loop_
_entity_poly.entity_id
_entity_poly.type
_entity_poly.pdbx_seq_one_letter_code
_entity_poly.pdbx_strand_id
1 'polypeptide(L)'
;MEDLKQAYEVLGLPETATKEELENRYFLLTRRARSQKMREGNESDPEGVLDIDAISEAYRFIRDYEKKKAEQEYLEKTYGPDKKKAERRQKRAHFFHYYKFHIVIGIVILALIVYGIKSYADHRQHQAELAKLPPANLSVMFYGNYFYGNGFGSDTEPLQNDILTMFPDWKRVIAQLTYVPAEMKSDQDMALLQKAMIVVMEDKSDLFVMDKANFEKLAPQGAFVPFDTLTEPEAATLAQSGAAVKSKTEDDTDEHVYGIDLSQTAIGKELKISGSTEYVAAVRINAKNPDSALAFIRHFEDEAKS
;
A
#
# COMPACT_ATOMS: atom_id res chain seq x y z
N MET A 1 -17.62 -64.20 -2.44
CA MET A 1 -19.10 -64.18 -2.30
C MET A 1 -19.66 -63.22 -3.34
N GLU A 2 -20.68 -63.63 -4.12
CA GLU A 2 -21.17 -62.84 -5.27
C GLU A 2 -22.55 -62.19 -5.05
N ASP A 3 -23.30 -62.64 -4.05
CA ASP A 3 -24.67 -62.17 -3.79
C ASP A 3 -24.86 -61.75 -2.32
N LEU A 4 -25.58 -60.64 -2.11
CA LEU A 4 -25.93 -60.11 -0.79
C LEU A 4 -26.84 -61.07 -0.04
N LYS A 5 -27.79 -61.69 -0.75
CA LYS A 5 -28.68 -62.69 -0.17
C LYS A 5 -27.92 -63.88 0.38
N GLN A 6 -26.94 -64.38 -0.39
CA GLN A 6 -26.05 -65.46 0.03
C GLN A 6 -25.26 -65.08 1.29
N ALA A 7 -24.81 -63.83 1.41
CA ALA A 7 -24.11 -63.36 2.61
C ALA A 7 -25.02 -63.35 3.87
N TYR A 8 -26.28 -62.93 3.73
CA TYR A 8 -27.26 -62.98 4.83
C TYR A 8 -27.62 -64.43 5.19
N GLU A 9 -27.75 -65.32 4.20
CA GLU A 9 -28.00 -66.75 4.41
C GLU A 9 -26.85 -67.45 5.16
N VAL A 10 -25.59 -67.16 4.83
CA VAL A 10 -24.40 -67.67 5.56
C VAL A 10 -24.43 -67.26 7.03
N LEU A 11 -24.94 -66.07 7.34
CA LEU A 11 -25.11 -65.61 8.72
C LEU A 11 -26.43 -66.07 9.36
N GLY A 12 -27.33 -66.71 8.59
CA GLY A 12 -28.66 -67.12 9.04
C GLY A 12 -29.53 -65.94 9.46
N LEU A 13 -29.41 -64.82 8.75
CA LEU A 13 -30.17 -63.59 8.97
C LEU A 13 -31.12 -63.33 7.80
N PRO A 14 -32.26 -62.67 8.02
CA PRO A 14 -33.04 -62.09 6.94
C PRO A 14 -32.29 -60.88 6.34
N GLU A 15 -32.51 -60.60 5.06
CA GLU A 15 -31.95 -59.41 4.38
C GLU A 15 -32.37 -58.08 5.01
N THR A 16 -33.43 -58.08 5.83
CA THR A 16 -33.93 -56.92 6.58
C THR A 16 -33.31 -56.78 7.98
N ALA A 17 -32.33 -57.60 8.33
CA ALA A 17 -31.68 -57.54 9.64
C ALA A 17 -31.04 -56.17 9.86
N THR A 18 -31.22 -55.63 11.06
CA THR A 18 -30.59 -54.39 11.48
C THR A 18 -29.08 -54.56 11.63
N LYS A 19 -28.34 -53.45 11.57
CA LYS A 19 -26.89 -53.45 11.81
C LYS A 19 -26.52 -54.08 13.16
N GLU A 20 -27.32 -53.82 14.19
CA GLU A 20 -27.13 -54.39 15.52
C GLU A 20 -27.34 -55.91 15.53
N GLU A 21 -28.36 -56.42 14.83
CA GLU A 21 -28.59 -57.86 14.65
C GLU A 21 -27.48 -58.53 13.86
N LEU A 22 -26.94 -57.87 12.83
CA LEU A 22 -25.78 -58.33 12.06
C LEU A 22 -24.53 -58.47 12.93
N GLU A 23 -24.21 -57.44 13.73
CA GLU A 23 -23.06 -57.44 14.64
C GLU A 23 -23.21 -58.50 15.74
N ASN A 24 -24.39 -58.59 16.36
CA ASN A 24 -24.69 -59.59 17.39
C ASN A 24 -24.60 -61.01 16.85
N ARG A 25 -25.11 -61.25 15.63
CA ARG A 25 -25.08 -62.58 15.00
C ARG A 25 -23.66 -62.99 14.63
N TYR A 26 -22.89 -62.09 14.03
CA TYR A 26 -21.48 -62.35 13.72
C TYR A 26 -20.67 -62.68 14.98
N PHE A 27 -20.89 -61.94 16.08
CA PHE A 27 -20.27 -62.22 17.37
C PHE A 27 -20.62 -63.61 17.92
N LEU A 28 -21.91 -63.99 17.89
CA LEU A 28 -22.38 -65.30 18.34
C LEU A 28 -21.80 -66.45 17.51
N LEU A 29 -21.81 -66.33 16.18
CA LEU A 29 -21.29 -67.35 15.26
C LEU A 29 -19.77 -67.52 15.42
N THR A 30 -19.03 -66.41 15.52
CA THR A 30 -17.58 -66.44 15.74
C THR A 30 -17.23 -67.07 17.09
N ARG A 31 -18.00 -66.78 18.15
CA ARG A 31 -17.81 -67.38 19.48
C ARG A 31 -18.08 -68.89 19.46
N ARG A 32 -19.15 -69.33 18.79
CA ARG A 32 -19.50 -70.76 18.66
C ARG A 32 -18.46 -71.52 17.83
N ALA A 33 -18.03 -70.97 16.71
CA ALA A 33 -17.04 -71.60 15.85
C ALA A 33 -15.66 -71.73 16.54
N ARG A 34 -15.24 -70.72 17.31
CA ARG A 34 -14.04 -70.82 18.17
C ARG A 34 -14.16 -71.88 19.25
N SER A 35 -15.33 -72.03 19.88
CA SER A 35 -15.56 -73.08 20.90
C SER A 35 -15.62 -74.49 20.31
N GLN A 36 -16.09 -74.64 19.07
CA GLN A 36 -16.13 -75.92 18.36
C GLN A 36 -14.72 -76.34 17.95
N LYS A 37 -13.91 -75.41 17.42
CA LYS A 37 -12.49 -75.63 17.10
C LYS A 37 -11.65 -76.04 18.30
N MET A 38 -12.00 -75.60 19.52
CA MET A 38 -11.37 -76.04 20.77
C MET A 38 -11.78 -77.45 21.20
N ARG A 39 -12.90 -77.99 20.70
CA ARG A 39 -13.41 -79.34 21.00
C ARG A 39 -12.98 -80.40 19.98
N GLU A 40 -12.64 -80.00 18.75
CA GLU A 40 -12.18 -80.86 17.63
C GLU A 40 -10.83 -81.58 17.84
N GLY A 41 -10.27 -81.58 19.06
CA GLY A 41 -9.15 -82.44 19.42
C GLY A 41 -9.49 -83.93 19.52
N ASN A 42 -10.75 -84.34 19.33
CA ASN A 42 -11.16 -85.75 19.31
C ASN A 42 -12.37 -85.94 18.37
N GLU A 43 -12.14 -86.69 17.29
CA GLU A 43 -13.10 -87.38 16.39
C GLU A 43 -14.27 -86.56 15.79
N SER A 44 -14.19 -86.37 14.46
CA SER A 44 -15.08 -85.53 13.65
C SER A 44 -16.41 -86.19 13.30
N ASP A 45 -17.50 -85.41 13.42
CA ASP A 45 -18.71 -85.54 12.61
C ASP A 45 -18.72 -84.37 11.60
N PRO A 46 -18.67 -84.59 10.27
CA PRO A 46 -18.44 -83.52 9.29
C PRO A 46 -19.61 -82.55 9.06
N GLU A 47 -20.81 -82.82 9.58
CA GLU A 47 -22.03 -82.07 9.23
C GLU A 47 -22.37 -80.86 10.16
N GLY A 48 -21.43 -80.38 10.98
CA GLY A 48 -21.73 -79.32 11.96
C GLY A 48 -20.65 -78.27 12.23
N VAL A 49 -19.54 -78.28 11.48
CA VAL A 49 -18.42 -77.36 11.70
C VAL A 49 -18.70 -76.02 11.03
N LEU A 50 -18.80 -74.96 11.83
CA LEU A 50 -18.97 -73.60 11.32
C LEU A 50 -17.67 -73.09 10.68
N ASP A 51 -17.73 -72.70 9.41
CA ASP A 51 -16.62 -72.06 8.70
C ASP A 51 -16.49 -70.58 9.09
N ILE A 52 -15.46 -70.27 9.89
CA ILE A 52 -15.17 -68.91 10.38
C ILE A 52 -14.81 -67.95 9.24
N ASP A 53 -14.15 -68.44 8.21
CA ASP A 53 -13.68 -67.61 7.11
C ASP A 53 -14.87 -67.18 6.25
N ALA A 54 -15.79 -68.12 5.97
CA ALA A 54 -17.06 -67.82 5.31
C ALA A 54 -17.93 -66.82 6.09
N ILE A 55 -18.02 -66.97 7.42
CA ILE A 55 -18.74 -66.04 8.31
C ILE A 55 -18.12 -64.63 8.26
N SER A 56 -16.78 -64.54 8.26
CA SER A 56 -16.06 -63.26 8.21
C SER A 56 -16.16 -62.58 6.86
N GLU A 57 -16.14 -63.36 5.78
CA GLU A 57 -16.35 -62.85 4.42
C GLU A 57 -17.77 -62.30 4.24
N ALA A 58 -18.79 -63.04 4.68
CA ALA A 58 -20.19 -62.61 4.64
C ALA A 58 -20.40 -61.28 5.39
N TYR A 59 -19.89 -61.19 6.63
CA TYR A 59 -20.00 -59.99 7.44
C TYR A 59 -19.33 -58.77 6.78
N ARG A 60 -18.11 -58.93 6.26
CA ARG A 60 -17.40 -57.84 5.56
C ARG A 60 -18.15 -57.41 4.30
N PHE A 61 -18.68 -58.37 3.55
CA PHE A 61 -19.43 -58.10 2.32
C PHE A 61 -20.69 -57.27 2.60
N ILE A 62 -21.51 -57.68 3.58
CA ILE A 62 -22.72 -56.95 3.97
C ILE A 62 -22.37 -55.54 4.46
N ARG A 63 -21.40 -55.42 5.36
CA ARG A 63 -20.97 -54.13 5.91
C ARG A 63 -20.44 -53.18 4.84
N ASP A 64 -19.62 -53.68 3.92
CA ASP A 64 -19.05 -52.87 2.85
C ASP A 64 -20.13 -52.46 1.81
N TYR A 65 -21.13 -53.32 1.59
CA TYR A 65 -22.31 -53.00 0.79
C TYR A 65 -23.16 -51.90 1.44
N GLU A 66 -23.50 -52.04 2.72
CA GLU A 66 -24.26 -51.04 3.48
C GLU A 66 -23.52 -49.69 3.52
N LYS A 67 -22.20 -49.72 3.71
CA LYS A 67 -21.36 -48.50 3.69
C LYS A 67 -21.41 -47.81 2.33
N LYS A 68 -21.27 -48.56 1.23
CA LYS A 68 -21.36 -48.01 -0.14
C LYS A 68 -22.75 -47.45 -0.43
N LYS A 69 -23.81 -48.11 0.05
CA LYS A 69 -25.19 -47.65 -0.08
C LYS A 69 -25.42 -46.35 0.69
N ALA A 70 -25.01 -46.29 1.95
CA ALA A 70 -25.11 -45.08 2.79
C ALA A 70 -24.31 -43.90 2.21
N GLU A 71 -23.11 -44.16 1.67
CA GLU A 71 -22.31 -43.15 0.98
C GLU A 71 -23.01 -42.62 -0.28
N GLN A 72 -23.62 -43.51 -1.08
CA GLN A 72 -24.40 -43.11 -2.26
C GLN A 72 -25.65 -42.32 -1.89
N GLU A 73 -26.39 -42.73 -0.86
CA GLU A 73 -27.56 -42.01 -0.36
C GLU A 73 -27.17 -40.61 0.17
N TYR A 74 -26.05 -40.51 0.88
CA TYR A 74 -25.52 -39.22 1.34
C TYR A 74 -25.13 -38.31 0.17
N LEU A 75 -24.43 -38.86 -0.82
CA LEU A 75 -24.03 -38.12 -2.03
C LEU A 75 -25.25 -37.66 -2.84
N GLU A 76 -26.25 -38.51 -3.00
CA GLU A 76 -27.49 -38.20 -3.70
C GLU A 76 -28.29 -37.12 -2.98
N LYS A 77 -28.46 -37.25 -1.67
CA LYS A 77 -29.17 -36.27 -0.83
C LYS A 77 -28.47 -34.90 -0.79
N THR A 78 -27.14 -34.88 -0.80
CA THR A 78 -26.36 -33.66 -0.61
C THR A 78 -25.98 -32.97 -1.93
N TYR A 79 -25.73 -33.75 -3.00
CA TYR A 79 -25.18 -33.25 -4.27
C TYR A 79 -26.01 -33.60 -5.51
N GLY A 80 -27.07 -34.41 -5.38
CA GLY A 80 -28.05 -34.75 -6.42
C GLY A 80 -27.92 -36.17 -7.00
N PRO A 81 -28.92 -36.62 -7.80
CA PRO A 81 -29.06 -38.03 -8.21
C PRO A 81 -28.02 -38.54 -9.22
N ASP A 82 -27.31 -37.64 -9.90
CA ASP A 82 -26.28 -38.00 -10.87
C ASP A 82 -24.95 -38.28 -10.16
N LYS A 83 -24.61 -39.56 -10.00
CA LYS A 83 -23.39 -40.04 -9.29
C LYS A 83 -22.11 -39.33 -9.75
N LYS A 84 -21.89 -39.19 -11.06
CA LYS A 84 -20.67 -38.56 -11.61
C LYS A 84 -20.64 -37.05 -11.31
N LYS A 85 -21.79 -36.37 -11.33
CA LYS A 85 -21.87 -34.95 -10.97
C LYS A 85 -21.77 -34.73 -9.46
N ALA A 86 -22.35 -35.61 -8.66
CA ALA A 86 -22.30 -35.58 -7.20
C ALA A 86 -20.86 -35.69 -6.69
N GLU A 87 -20.10 -36.67 -7.19
CA GLU A 87 -18.67 -36.84 -6.87
C GLU A 87 -17.82 -35.62 -7.26
N ARG A 88 -18.06 -35.04 -8.45
CA ARG A 88 -17.37 -33.81 -8.89
C ARG A 88 -17.72 -32.60 -8.01
N ARG A 89 -18.97 -32.49 -7.56
CA ARG A 89 -19.43 -31.42 -6.65
C ARG A 89 -18.81 -31.58 -5.26
N GLN A 90 -18.78 -32.79 -4.71
CA GLN A 90 -18.13 -33.10 -3.45
C GLN A 90 -16.63 -32.73 -3.48
N LYS A 91 -15.90 -33.13 -4.53
CA LYS A 91 -14.48 -32.80 -4.69
C LYS A 91 -14.23 -31.29 -4.77
N ARG A 92 -15.06 -30.55 -5.50
CA ARG A 92 -14.98 -29.08 -5.57
C ARG A 92 -15.31 -28.44 -4.22
N ALA A 93 -16.36 -28.90 -3.55
CA ALA A 93 -16.72 -28.41 -2.22
C ALA A 93 -15.59 -28.63 -1.21
N HIS A 94 -14.96 -29.80 -1.23
CA HIS A 94 -13.79 -30.10 -0.41
C HIS A 94 -12.61 -29.20 -0.74
N PHE A 95 -12.33 -28.96 -2.04
CA PHE A 95 -11.30 -28.04 -2.49
C PHE A 95 -11.57 -26.61 -1.98
N PHE A 96 -12.77 -26.06 -2.17
CA PHE A 96 -13.10 -24.73 -1.66
C PHE A 96 -13.09 -24.66 -0.13
N HIS A 97 -13.53 -25.72 0.56
CA HIS A 97 -13.52 -25.75 2.02
C HIS A 97 -12.09 -25.65 2.57
N TYR A 98 -11.15 -26.38 1.98
CA TYR A 98 -9.75 -26.43 2.42
C TYR A 98 -8.93 -25.23 1.90
N TYR A 99 -9.14 -24.82 0.65
CA TYR A 99 -8.32 -23.80 -0.02
C TYR A 99 -8.93 -22.39 -0.07
N LYS A 100 -10.10 -22.13 0.56
CA LYS A 100 -10.73 -20.79 0.56
C LYS A 100 -9.79 -19.65 0.90
N PHE A 101 -8.94 -19.81 1.91
CA PHE A 101 -7.99 -18.75 2.31
C PHE A 101 -6.82 -18.60 1.33
N HIS A 102 -6.32 -19.70 0.78
CA HIS A 102 -5.25 -19.67 -0.24
C HIS A 102 -5.71 -18.95 -1.51
N ILE A 103 -6.98 -19.15 -1.91
CA ILE A 103 -7.57 -18.45 -3.06
C ILE A 103 -7.66 -16.94 -2.78
N VAL A 104 -8.15 -16.54 -1.61
CA VAL A 104 -8.24 -15.12 -1.22
C VAL A 104 -6.85 -14.47 -1.20
N ILE A 105 -5.87 -15.13 -0.57
CA ILE A 105 -4.49 -14.63 -0.52
C ILE A 105 -3.90 -14.52 -1.94
N GLY A 106 -4.12 -15.52 -2.79
CA GLY A 106 -3.66 -15.49 -4.18
C GLY A 106 -4.25 -14.32 -4.97
N ILE A 107 -5.54 -14.02 -4.78
CA ILE A 107 -6.20 -12.86 -5.40
C ILE A 107 -5.60 -11.55 -4.90
N VAL A 108 -5.37 -11.42 -3.58
CA VAL A 108 -4.76 -10.22 -2.99
C VAL A 108 -3.35 -10.00 -3.54
N ILE A 109 -2.51 -11.05 -3.58
CA ILE A 109 -1.16 -10.97 -4.14
C ILE A 109 -1.21 -10.58 -5.61
N LEU A 110 -2.11 -11.18 -6.40
CA LEU A 110 -2.27 -10.82 -7.82
C LEU A 110 -2.68 -9.36 -7.99
N ALA A 111 -3.61 -8.86 -7.17
CA ALA A 111 -4.02 -7.45 -7.19
C ALA A 111 -2.86 -6.51 -6.85
N LEU A 112 -2.04 -6.85 -5.84
CA LEU A 112 -0.85 -6.07 -5.48
C LEU A 112 0.18 -6.05 -6.61
N ILE A 113 0.41 -7.19 -7.29
CA ILE A 113 1.33 -7.25 -8.44
C ILE A 113 0.83 -6.38 -9.59
N VAL A 114 -0.46 -6.48 -9.95
CA VAL A 114 -1.05 -5.67 -11.02
C VAL A 114 -0.96 -4.18 -10.68
N TYR A 115 -1.27 -3.80 -9.44
CA TYR A 115 -1.15 -2.42 -8.97
C TYR A 115 0.30 -1.93 -9.00
N GLY A 116 1.26 -2.75 -8.54
CA GLY A 116 2.69 -2.44 -8.57
C GLY A 116 3.22 -2.22 -9.99
N ILE A 117 2.85 -3.08 -10.95
CA ILE A 117 3.24 -2.92 -12.35
C ILE A 117 2.65 -1.63 -12.94
N LYS A 118 1.36 -1.36 -12.69
CA LYS A 118 0.70 -0.14 -13.17
C LYS A 118 1.37 1.11 -12.60
N SER A 119 1.60 1.14 -11.29
CA SER A 119 2.25 2.25 -10.61
C SER A 119 3.68 2.49 -11.13
N TYR A 120 4.44 1.41 -11.35
CA TYR A 120 5.79 1.52 -11.91
C TYR A 120 5.80 2.04 -13.35
N ALA A 121 4.90 1.53 -14.21
CA ALA A 121 4.79 1.98 -15.59
C ALA A 121 4.39 3.47 -15.69
N ASP A 122 3.40 3.88 -14.90
CA ASP A 122 2.91 5.25 -14.82
C ASP A 122 4.01 6.20 -14.32
N HIS A 123 4.72 5.83 -13.27
CA HIS A 123 5.84 6.63 -12.74
C HIS A 123 6.96 6.79 -13.78
N ARG A 124 7.28 5.73 -14.54
CA ARG A 124 8.31 5.80 -15.59
C ARG A 124 7.87 6.68 -16.76
N GLN A 125 6.61 6.58 -17.18
CA GLN A 125 6.06 7.43 -18.25
C GLN A 125 6.08 8.90 -17.82
N HIS A 126 5.60 9.19 -16.61
CA HIS A 126 5.63 10.52 -16.02
C HIS A 126 7.07 11.08 -15.93
N GLN A 127 8.03 10.27 -15.48
CA GLN A 127 9.44 10.68 -15.48
C GLN A 127 9.99 10.94 -16.89
N ALA A 128 9.61 10.12 -17.87
CA ALA A 128 10.04 10.31 -19.26
C ALA A 128 9.42 11.55 -19.91
N GLU A 129 8.22 11.95 -19.49
CA GLU A 129 7.59 13.20 -19.89
C GLU A 129 8.26 14.40 -19.21
N LEU A 130 8.48 14.34 -17.89
CA LEU A 130 9.20 15.38 -17.15
C LEU A 130 10.64 15.57 -17.67
N ALA A 131 11.31 14.50 -18.10
CA ALA A 131 12.66 14.56 -18.66
C ALA A 131 12.72 15.21 -20.05
N LYS A 132 11.59 15.27 -20.77
CA LYS A 132 11.49 16.01 -22.05
C LYS A 132 11.24 17.50 -21.85
N LEU A 133 10.81 17.91 -20.65
CA LEU A 133 10.63 19.31 -20.35
C LEU A 133 12.01 19.98 -20.29
N PRO A 134 12.14 21.23 -20.77
CA PRO A 134 13.36 21.99 -20.59
C PRO A 134 13.71 22.07 -19.10
N PRO A 135 15.01 22.15 -18.73
CA PRO A 135 15.38 22.43 -17.36
C PRO A 135 14.70 23.71 -16.90
N ALA A 136 14.23 23.74 -15.65
CA ALA A 136 13.63 24.94 -15.10
C ALA A 136 14.70 26.03 -14.99
N ASN A 137 14.39 27.22 -15.47
CA ASN A 137 15.20 28.42 -15.27
C ASN A 137 15.21 28.79 -13.78
N LEU A 138 14.04 28.69 -13.13
CA LEU A 138 13.89 28.94 -11.70
C LEU A 138 12.98 27.88 -11.08
N SER A 139 13.41 27.30 -9.96
CA SER A 139 12.51 26.65 -9.01
C SER A 139 12.39 27.52 -7.76
N VAL A 140 11.17 27.91 -7.40
CA VAL A 140 10.87 28.77 -6.25
C VAL A 140 9.86 28.12 -5.30
N MET A 141 10.16 28.16 -4.01
CA MET A 141 9.28 27.72 -2.93
C MET A 141 8.79 28.93 -2.12
N PHE A 142 7.49 29.16 -2.12
CA PHE A 142 6.82 30.07 -1.19
C PHE A 142 6.52 29.32 0.10
N TYR A 143 7.25 29.63 1.16
CA TYR A 143 7.21 28.90 2.44
C TYR A 143 6.78 29.82 3.57
N GLY A 144 5.54 29.71 4.01
CA GLY A 144 5.01 30.58 5.06
C GLY A 144 3.50 30.56 5.16
N ASN A 145 2.95 31.51 5.91
CA ASN A 145 1.50 31.72 6.00
C ASN A 145 0.95 32.35 4.70
N TYR A 146 1.12 31.67 3.58
CA TYR A 146 0.71 32.13 2.25
C TYR A 146 -0.43 31.28 1.69
N PHE A 147 -1.24 31.91 0.84
CA PHE A 147 -2.34 31.29 0.13
C PHE A 147 -2.32 31.74 -1.33
N TYR A 148 -2.60 30.78 -2.22
CA TYR A 148 -2.76 31.02 -3.65
C TYR A 148 -4.06 30.36 -4.13
N GLY A 149 -4.73 30.97 -5.11
CA GLY A 149 -5.97 30.43 -5.68
C GLY A 149 -7.05 30.16 -4.64
N ASN A 150 -7.52 28.92 -4.57
CA ASN A 150 -8.62 28.48 -3.69
C ASN A 150 -8.15 28.03 -2.30
N GLY A 151 -6.87 28.25 -1.93
CA GLY A 151 -6.30 27.88 -0.63
C GLY A 151 -5.28 26.74 -0.70
N PHE A 152 -5.26 25.88 0.33
CA PHE A 152 -4.24 24.83 0.49
C PHE A 152 -4.22 23.83 -0.66
N GLY A 153 -3.05 23.58 -1.23
CA GLY A 153 -2.88 22.63 -2.33
C GLY A 153 -3.49 23.09 -3.65
N SER A 154 -3.71 24.40 -3.82
CA SER A 154 -4.10 24.96 -5.11
C SER A 154 -3.04 24.69 -6.17
N ASP A 155 -3.51 24.53 -7.40
CA ASP A 155 -2.64 24.44 -8.58
C ASP A 155 -1.80 25.72 -8.72
N THR A 156 -0.49 25.54 -8.76
CA THR A 156 0.52 26.61 -8.88
C THR A 156 0.97 26.83 -10.32
N GLU A 157 0.41 26.12 -11.31
CA GLU A 157 0.68 26.38 -12.73
C GLU A 157 0.39 27.84 -13.14
N PRO A 158 -0.71 28.50 -12.68
CA PRO A 158 -0.93 29.90 -13.01
C PRO A 158 0.12 30.83 -12.38
N LEU A 159 0.65 30.48 -11.20
CA LEU A 159 1.75 31.21 -10.55
C LEU A 159 3.05 31.09 -11.37
N GLN A 160 3.33 29.91 -11.91
CA GLN A 160 4.47 29.68 -12.80
C GLN A 160 4.37 30.55 -14.06
N ASN A 161 3.18 30.64 -14.65
CA ASN A 161 2.92 31.47 -15.82
C ASN A 161 3.05 32.95 -15.51
N ASP A 162 2.52 33.43 -14.38
CA ASP A 162 2.70 34.82 -13.93
C ASP A 162 4.20 35.14 -13.81
N ILE A 163 5.01 34.23 -13.24
CA ILE A 163 6.49 34.41 -13.20
C ILE A 163 7.12 34.43 -14.59
N LEU A 164 6.74 33.53 -15.49
CA LEU A 164 7.25 33.51 -16.86
C LEU A 164 6.94 34.80 -17.64
N THR A 165 5.83 35.48 -17.35
CA THR A 165 5.51 36.75 -18.01
C THR A 165 6.47 37.89 -17.63
N MET A 166 7.06 37.83 -16.43
CA MET A 166 8.04 38.80 -15.96
C MET A 166 9.45 38.54 -16.50
N PHE A 167 9.73 37.29 -16.90
CA PHE A 167 11.03 36.86 -17.43
C PHE A 167 10.87 36.21 -18.81
N PRO A 168 10.75 36.99 -19.91
CA PRO A 168 10.48 36.47 -21.25
C PRO A 168 11.52 35.49 -21.79
N ASP A 169 12.76 35.56 -21.30
CA ASP A 169 13.84 34.64 -21.68
C ASP A 169 13.74 33.27 -20.99
N TRP A 170 12.91 33.15 -19.95
CA TRP A 170 12.69 31.91 -19.24
C TRP A 170 11.68 31.04 -19.98
N LYS A 171 12.00 29.75 -20.07
CA LYS A 171 11.17 28.75 -20.75
C LYS A 171 10.33 27.94 -19.78
N ARG A 172 10.78 27.83 -18.53
CA ARG A 172 10.10 27.03 -17.51
C ARG A 172 10.44 27.53 -16.10
N VAL A 173 9.40 27.71 -15.31
CA VAL A 173 9.48 27.98 -13.87
C VAL A 173 8.76 26.87 -13.14
N ILE A 174 9.30 26.44 -12.00
CA ILE A 174 8.60 25.56 -11.06
C ILE A 174 8.33 26.41 -9.82
N ALA A 175 7.07 26.75 -9.60
CA ALA A 175 6.66 27.46 -8.40
C ALA A 175 5.87 26.48 -7.53
N GLN A 176 6.23 26.43 -6.25
CA GLN A 176 5.55 25.65 -5.23
C GLN A 176 5.18 26.57 -4.07
N LEU A 177 4.09 26.25 -3.40
CA LEU A 177 3.66 26.96 -2.20
C LEU A 177 3.37 25.96 -1.10
N THR A 178 4.07 26.12 0.02
CA THR A 178 3.88 25.32 1.22
C THR A 178 3.37 26.23 2.33
N TYR A 179 2.15 25.95 2.76
CA TYR A 179 1.56 26.66 3.88
C TYR A 179 2.20 26.26 5.21
N VAL A 180 2.54 27.27 5.99
CA VAL A 180 3.02 27.15 7.36
C VAL A 180 2.13 27.99 8.26
N PRO A 181 1.42 27.39 9.23
CA PRO A 181 0.65 28.16 10.21
C PRO A 181 1.56 29.16 10.95
N ALA A 182 1.16 30.43 11.02
CA ALA A 182 1.91 31.45 11.75
C ALA A 182 1.96 31.15 13.26
N GLU A 183 0.87 30.56 13.79
CA GLU A 183 0.74 30.16 15.19
C GLU A 183 0.11 28.77 15.27
N MET A 184 0.53 27.99 16.25
CA MET A 184 -0.01 26.66 16.51
C MET A 184 -1.22 26.79 17.44
N LYS A 185 -2.43 26.62 16.90
CA LYS A 185 -3.69 26.76 17.64
C LYS A 185 -4.42 25.43 17.80
N SER A 186 -4.02 24.40 17.07
CA SER A 186 -4.69 23.11 17.02
C SER A 186 -3.74 21.96 16.68
N ASP A 187 -4.19 20.72 16.93
CA ASP A 187 -3.52 19.51 16.47
C ASP A 187 -3.38 19.45 14.94
N GLN A 188 -4.30 20.10 14.22
CA GLN A 188 -4.22 20.23 12.77
C GLN A 188 -3.05 21.11 12.35
N ASP A 189 -2.80 22.22 13.05
CA ASP A 189 -1.65 23.10 12.78
C ASP A 189 -0.33 22.36 13.02
N MET A 190 -0.29 21.52 14.05
CA MET A 190 0.85 20.62 14.29
C MET A 190 1.13 19.68 13.13
N ALA A 191 0.08 19.02 12.61
CA ALA A 191 0.22 18.14 11.45
C ALA A 191 0.68 18.90 10.19
N LEU A 192 0.18 20.13 9.99
CA LEU A 192 0.61 21.00 8.88
C LEU A 192 2.08 21.39 9.01
N LEU A 193 2.53 21.78 10.21
CA LEU A 193 3.94 22.10 10.47
C LEU A 193 4.86 20.89 10.22
N GLN A 194 4.47 19.69 10.67
CA GLN A 194 5.23 18.46 10.42
C GLN A 194 5.35 18.17 8.92
N LYS A 195 4.25 18.31 8.18
CA LYS A 195 4.25 18.14 6.72
C LYS A 195 5.14 19.18 6.04
N ALA A 196 5.03 20.45 6.43
CA ALA A 196 5.82 21.53 5.88
C ALA A 196 7.33 21.30 6.08
N MET A 197 7.73 20.79 7.25
CA MET A 197 9.13 20.43 7.52
C MET A 197 9.64 19.33 6.57
N ILE A 198 8.85 18.28 6.34
CA ILE A 198 9.21 17.21 5.39
C ILE A 198 9.39 17.78 3.98
N VAL A 199 8.47 18.66 3.55
CA VAL A 199 8.56 19.31 2.24
C VAL A 199 9.85 20.11 2.13
N VAL A 200 10.22 20.92 3.12
CA VAL A 200 11.47 21.70 3.10
C VAL A 200 12.71 20.82 3.04
N MET A 201 12.72 19.68 3.75
CA MET A 201 13.85 18.74 3.72
C MET A 201 14.03 18.08 2.35
N GLU A 202 12.94 17.78 1.65
CA GLU A 202 12.97 17.14 0.33
C GLU A 202 13.08 18.15 -0.82
N ASP A 203 12.75 19.41 -0.58
CA ASP A 203 12.73 20.47 -1.58
C ASP A 203 14.13 20.75 -2.15
N LYS A 204 14.14 21.08 -3.43
CA LYS A 204 15.36 21.38 -4.22
C LYS A 204 15.20 22.67 -5.00
N SER A 205 14.36 23.58 -4.52
CA SER A 205 14.15 24.88 -5.13
C SER A 205 15.41 25.72 -5.02
N ASP A 206 15.65 26.53 -6.04
CA ASP A 206 16.80 27.45 -6.11
C ASP A 206 16.58 28.64 -5.17
N LEU A 207 15.33 29.08 -5.06
CA LEU A 207 14.90 30.24 -4.31
C LEU A 207 13.82 29.87 -3.29
N PHE A 208 13.92 30.43 -2.09
CA PHE A 208 12.83 30.45 -1.14
C PHE A 208 12.33 31.87 -0.95
N VAL A 209 11.02 32.04 -0.90
CA VAL A 209 10.35 33.28 -0.47
C VAL A 209 9.53 32.93 0.76
N MET A 210 9.84 33.55 1.89
CA MET A 210 9.26 33.17 3.18
C MET A 210 8.90 34.35 4.06
N ASP A 211 7.99 34.15 5.00
CA ASP A 211 7.74 35.15 6.03
C ASP A 211 8.96 35.24 6.97
N LYS A 212 9.04 36.35 7.72
CA LYS A 212 10.21 36.65 8.54
C LYS A 212 10.46 35.57 9.60
N ALA A 213 9.39 35.07 10.22
CA ALA A 213 9.46 34.04 11.24
C ALA A 213 10.04 32.72 10.72
N ASN A 214 9.77 32.35 9.47
CA ASN A 214 10.35 31.16 8.86
C ASN A 214 11.80 31.40 8.42
N PHE A 215 12.15 32.60 7.93
CA PHE A 215 13.54 32.95 7.63
C PHE A 215 14.44 32.86 8.87
N GLU A 216 14.00 33.44 9.99
CA GLU A 216 14.74 33.42 11.25
C GLU A 216 14.92 31.99 11.81
N LYS A 217 14.06 31.05 11.44
CA LYS A 217 14.21 29.62 11.80
C LYS A 217 15.17 28.88 10.87
N LEU A 218 15.07 29.11 9.56
CA LEU A 218 15.79 28.32 8.56
C LEU A 218 17.20 28.85 8.27
N ALA A 219 17.41 30.16 8.29
CA ALA A 219 18.72 30.74 8.02
C ALA A 219 19.81 30.27 9.00
N PRO A 220 19.57 30.22 10.32
CA PRO A 220 20.58 29.70 11.27
C PRO A 220 20.97 28.24 11.04
N GLN A 221 20.05 27.42 10.50
CA GLN A 221 20.27 26.01 10.19
C GLN A 221 21.06 25.80 8.88
N GLY A 222 21.58 26.87 8.26
CA GLY A 222 22.38 26.77 7.03
C GLY A 222 21.57 26.42 5.79
N ALA A 223 20.26 26.74 5.76
CA ALA A 223 19.41 26.45 4.60
C ALA A 223 19.77 27.29 3.36
N PHE A 224 20.39 28.45 3.55
CA PHE A 224 20.62 29.45 2.51
C PHE A 224 22.10 29.77 2.33
N VAL A 225 22.48 30.15 1.12
CA VAL A 225 23.83 30.63 0.81
C VAL A 225 23.94 32.12 1.16
N PRO A 226 25.03 32.55 1.82
CA PRO A 226 25.24 33.97 2.06
C PRO A 226 25.65 34.67 0.76
N PHE A 227 25.08 35.85 0.51
CA PHE A 227 25.15 36.54 -0.78
C PHE A 227 26.57 37.00 -1.14
N ASP A 228 27.45 37.19 -0.17
CA ASP A 228 28.86 37.53 -0.37
C ASP A 228 29.72 36.36 -0.83
N THR A 229 29.22 35.12 -0.72
CA THR A 229 29.88 33.92 -1.27
C THR A 229 29.48 33.59 -2.70
N LEU A 230 28.40 34.20 -3.19
CA LEU A 230 27.95 34.10 -4.57
C LEU A 230 28.87 34.91 -5.49
N THR A 231 29.19 34.36 -6.66
CA THR A 231 30.14 34.98 -7.62
C THR A 231 29.46 35.95 -8.58
N GLU A 232 28.13 35.92 -8.62
CA GLU A 232 27.26 36.67 -9.49
C GLU A 232 27.26 38.16 -9.08
N PRO A 233 27.46 39.10 -10.03
CA PRO A 233 27.49 40.53 -9.72
C PRO A 233 26.22 41.06 -9.06
N GLU A 234 25.06 40.47 -9.35
CA GLU A 234 23.81 40.83 -8.69
C GLU A 234 23.84 40.54 -7.19
N ALA A 235 24.52 39.48 -6.75
CA ALA A 235 24.57 39.12 -5.33
C ALA A 235 25.27 40.20 -4.50
N ALA A 236 26.40 40.73 -4.98
CA ALA A 236 27.10 41.83 -4.32
C ALA A 236 26.26 43.12 -4.27
N THR A 237 25.49 43.39 -5.32
CA THR A 237 24.59 44.56 -5.38
C THR A 237 23.46 44.42 -4.36
N LEU A 238 22.81 43.25 -4.33
CA LEU A 238 21.71 42.95 -3.39
C LEU A 238 22.20 42.91 -1.94
N ALA A 239 23.40 42.40 -1.68
CA ALA A 239 24.01 42.39 -0.34
C ALA A 239 24.25 43.80 0.23
N GLN A 240 24.41 44.80 -0.64
CA GLN A 240 24.58 46.20 -0.24
C GLN A 240 23.26 46.99 -0.24
N SER A 241 22.14 46.36 -0.60
CA SER A 241 20.83 47.01 -0.62
C SER A 241 20.34 47.35 0.79
N GLY A 242 19.46 48.36 0.89
CA GLY A 242 18.77 48.68 2.14
C GLY A 242 17.77 47.61 2.58
N ALA A 243 17.44 46.66 1.70
CA ALA A 243 16.57 45.52 1.96
C ALA A 243 17.34 44.27 2.42
N ALA A 244 18.66 44.33 2.56
CA ALA A 244 19.48 43.20 2.97
C ALA A 244 19.12 42.69 4.37
N VAL A 245 18.75 41.41 4.47
CA VAL A 245 18.43 40.71 5.71
C VAL A 245 19.62 39.84 6.11
N LYS A 246 20.15 40.14 7.29
CA LYS A 246 21.32 39.48 7.84
C LYS A 246 20.95 38.34 8.77
N SER A 247 21.80 37.34 8.84
CA SER A 247 21.72 36.23 9.78
C SER A 247 23.10 35.67 10.09
N LYS A 248 23.13 34.69 10.99
CA LYS A 248 24.30 33.92 11.41
C LYS A 248 23.90 32.45 11.41
N THR A 249 24.81 31.56 11.02
CA THR A 249 24.54 30.12 11.10
C THR A 249 24.98 29.56 12.45
N GLU A 250 24.56 28.36 12.78
CA GLU A 250 25.03 27.66 13.99
C GLU A 250 26.54 27.34 13.90
N ASP A 251 27.04 27.10 12.68
CA ASP A 251 28.44 26.76 12.41
C ASP A 251 29.34 28.00 12.21
N ASP A 252 28.76 29.12 11.77
CA ASP A 252 29.46 30.39 11.53
C ASP A 252 28.75 31.55 12.24
N THR A 253 29.44 32.10 13.24
CA THR A 253 28.94 33.20 14.07
C THR A 253 29.09 34.59 13.44
N ASP A 254 29.74 34.68 12.28
CA ASP A 254 29.87 35.93 11.54
C ASP A 254 28.54 36.28 10.86
N GLU A 255 28.24 37.58 10.85
CA GLU A 255 26.98 38.08 10.31
C GLU A 255 27.10 38.30 8.80
N HIS A 256 26.34 37.54 8.02
CA HIS A 256 26.29 37.68 6.56
C HIS A 256 24.87 38.01 6.10
N VAL A 257 24.75 38.48 4.85
CA VAL A 257 23.45 38.71 4.21
C VAL A 257 22.98 37.39 3.61
N TYR A 258 21.85 36.87 4.09
CA TYR A 258 21.28 35.59 3.65
C TYR A 258 19.96 35.74 2.89
N GLY A 259 19.36 36.93 2.91
CA GLY A 259 18.12 37.19 2.18
C GLY A 259 17.90 38.66 1.93
N ILE A 260 16.87 38.96 1.14
CA ILE A 260 16.43 40.30 0.79
C ILE A 260 14.96 40.44 1.18
N ASP A 261 14.64 41.52 1.88
CA ASP A 261 13.27 41.86 2.29
C ASP A 261 12.52 42.52 1.12
N LEU A 262 11.61 41.75 0.53
CA LEU A 262 10.71 42.16 -0.54
C LEU A 262 9.33 42.56 -0.02
N SER A 263 9.13 42.69 1.30
CA SER A 263 7.82 42.98 1.90
C SER A 263 7.24 44.34 1.48
N GLN A 264 8.10 45.29 1.08
CA GLN A 264 7.71 46.60 0.59
C GLN A 264 7.55 46.66 -0.95
N THR A 265 7.62 45.51 -1.63
CA THR A 265 7.50 45.40 -3.09
C THR A 265 6.08 44.99 -3.50
N ALA A 266 5.79 45.00 -4.81
CA ALA A 266 4.52 44.55 -5.35
C ALA A 266 4.37 43.01 -5.42
N ILE A 267 5.37 42.23 -4.98
CA ILE A 267 5.46 40.77 -5.18
C ILE A 267 4.17 40.02 -4.83
N GLY A 268 3.58 40.26 -3.66
CA GLY A 268 2.35 39.59 -3.24
C GLY A 268 1.16 39.92 -4.14
N LYS A 269 1.06 41.17 -4.60
CA LYS A 269 -0.02 41.63 -5.48
C LYS A 269 0.15 41.09 -6.90
N GLU A 270 1.35 41.15 -7.45
CA GLU A 270 1.61 40.72 -8.84
C GLU A 270 1.49 39.21 -9.00
N LEU A 271 2.03 38.46 -8.03
CA LEU A 271 1.93 37.01 -7.99
C LEU A 271 0.60 36.52 -7.40
N LYS A 272 -0.32 37.43 -7.03
CA LYS A 272 -1.64 37.12 -6.46
C LYS A 272 -1.56 36.18 -5.24
N ILE A 273 -0.48 36.32 -4.46
CA ILE A 273 -0.27 35.59 -3.21
C ILE A 273 -0.89 36.40 -2.08
N SER A 274 -1.67 35.72 -1.25
CA SER A 274 -2.34 36.31 -0.09
C SER A 274 -1.86 35.64 1.20
N GLY A 275 -2.27 36.17 2.36
CA GLY A 275 -1.80 35.70 3.67
C GLY A 275 -0.81 36.68 4.28
N SER A 276 0.40 36.22 4.61
CA SER A 276 1.46 37.08 5.13
C SER A 276 1.83 38.17 4.13
N THR A 277 2.10 39.37 4.66
CA THR A 277 2.63 40.50 3.89
C THR A 277 4.15 40.58 3.98
N GLU A 278 4.78 39.68 4.73
CA GLU A 278 6.22 39.59 4.85
C GLU A 278 6.77 38.66 3.76
N TYR A 279 7.81 39.09 3.05
CA TYR A 279 8.45 38.34 1.98
C TYR A 279 9.97 38.51 2.07
N VAL A 280 10.65 37.54 2.65
CA VAL A 280 12.11 37.46 2.65
C VAL A 280 12.53 36.43 1.62
N ALA A 281 13.25 36.87 0.60
CA ALA A 281 13.75 36.02 -0.47
C ALA A 281 15.20 35.60 -0.20
N ALA A 282 15.49 34.30 -0.26
CA ALA A 282 16.79 33.73 0.06
C ALA A 282 17.18 32.63 -0.93
N VAL A 283 18.43 32.64 -1.37
CA VAL A 283 18.97 31.62 -2.30
C VAL A 283 19.37 30.38 -1.50
N ARG A 284 18.96 29.20 -1.96
CA ARG A 284 19.26 27.94 -1.26
C ARG A 284 20.75 27.59 -1.36
N ILE A 285 21.31 26.99 -0.30
CA ILE A 285 22.73 26.60 -0.23
C ILE A 285 23.22 25.70 -1.39
N ASN A 286 22.31 24.92 -2.00
CA ASN A 286 22.60 24.03 -3.14
C ASN A 286 21.71 24.35 -4.35
N ALA A 287 21.42 25.63 -4.58
CA ALA A 287 20.67 26.08 -5.76
C ALA A 287 21.38 25.66 -7.05
N LYS A 288 20.61 25.18 -8.04
CA LYS A 288 21.10 24.81 -9.37
C LYS A 288 21.19 26.02 -10.30
N ASN A 289 20.29 26.98 -10.12
CA ASN A 289 20.21 28.20 -10.92
C ASN A 289 20.26 29.46 -10.02
N PRO A 290 21.39 29.71 -9.33
CA PRO A 290 21.51 30.86 -8.42
C PRO A 290 21.38 32.21 -9.15
N ASP A 291 21.85 32.31 -10.39
CA ASP A 291 21.70 33.47 -11.28
C ASP A 291 20.23 33.85 -11.50
N SER A 292 19.39 32.87 -11.80
CA SER A 292 17.96 33.08 -12.03
C SER A 292 17.23 33.43 -10.72
N ALA A 293 17.67 32.86 -9.59
CA ALA A 293 17.16 33.24 -8.28
C ALA A 293 17.50 34.71 -7.93
N LEU A 294 18.73 35.14 -8.20
CA LEU A 294 19.15 36.53 -7.99
C LEU A 294 18.42 37.50 -8.93
N ALA A 295 18.23 37.12 -10.19
CA ALA A 295 17.45 37.91 -11.15
C ALA A 295 15.99 38.10 -10.69
N PHE A 296 15.37 37.06 -10.12
CA PHE A 296 14.05 37.15 -9.52
C PHE A 296 14.01 38.16 -8.37
N ILE A 297 14.95 38.07 -7.43
CA ILE A 297 15.01 38.96 -6.27
C ILE A 297 15.20 40.41 -6.73
N ARG A 298 16.13 40.61 -7.67
CA ARG A 298 16.46 41.94 -8.20
C ARG A 298 15.27 42.59 -8.90
N HIS A 299 14.50 41.84 -9.68
CA HIS A 299 13.31 42.36 -10.36
C HIS A 299 12.36 43.06 -9.39
N PHE A 300 12.02 42.41 -8.27
CA PHE A 300 11.13 43.00 -7.27
C PHE A 300 11.79 44.09 -6.41
N GLU A 301 13.10 43.97 -6.13
CA GLU A 301 13.82 44.98 -5.35
C GLU A 301 13.99 46.30 -6.11
N ASP A 302 14.23 46.26 -7.42
CA ASP A 302 14.33 47.45 -8.27
C ASP A 302 12.97 48.12 -8.51
N GLU A 303 11.86 47.37 -8.51
CA GLU A 303 10.50 47.94 -8.58
C GLU A 303 10.14 48.77 -7.34
N ALA A 304 10.56 48.38 -6.15
CA ALA A 304 10.31 49.16 -4.93
C ALA A 304 11.04 50.51 -4.90
N LYS A 305 12.04 50.72 -5.78
CA LYS A 305 12.77 51.99 -5.93
C LYS A 305 12.15 52.94 -6.96
N SER A 306 11.22 52.46 -7.79
CA SER A 306 10.58 53.22 -8.89
C SER A 306 9.27 53.86 -8.45
#